data_AF-A0A849YXQ3-F1
#
_entry.id   AF-A0A849YXQ3-F1
#
_cell.length_a   1.000
_cell.length_b   1.000
_cell.length_c   1.000
_cell.angle_alpha   90.00
_cell.angle_beta   90.00
_cell.angle_gamma   90.00
#
_symmetry.space_group_name_H-M   'P 1'
#
loop_
_entity.id
_entity.type
_entity.pdbx_description
1 polymer ?
#
loop_
_entity_poly.entity_id
_entity_poly.type
_entity_poly.pdbx_seq_one_letter_code
_entity_poly.pdbx_strand_id
1 'polypeptide(L)'
;MTPRAFALVALVFAALGCKTDSNCEDNCMCHLKGWCGANWGRCEPTKNEHCEQSEVCRILGLCKAEKGKCVAGTDEQCRASSNCRANGACRAVDGRCK
;
A
#
# COMPACT_ATOMS: atom_id res chain seq x y z
N MET A 1 7.03 -44.23 0.71
CA MET A 1 6.95 -42.76 0.66
C MET A 1 6.24 -42.29 1.93
N THR A 2 6.96 -41.69 2.87
CA THR A 2 6.51 -41.51 4.26
C THR A 2 5.74 -40.20 4.46
N PRO A 3 4.71 -40.18 5.33
CA PRO A 3 3.82 -39.03 5.55
C PRO A 3 4.52 -37.79 6.14
N ARG A 4 5.76 -37.94 6.62
CA ARG A 4 6.60 -36.86 7.15
C ARG A 4 7.07 -35.86 6.09
N ALA A 5 7.17 -36.28 4.82
CA ALA A 5 7.57 -35.40 3.73
C ALA A 5 6.49 -34.34 3.39
N PHE A 6 5.21 -34.68 3.54
CA PHE A 6 4.10 -33.74 3.29
C PHE A 6 3.99 -32.65 4.37
N ALA A 7 4.29 -32.97 5.63
CA ALA A 7 4.24 -32.01 6.73
C ALA A 7 5.31 -30.90 6.59
N LEU A 8 6.50 -31.24 6.11
CA LEU A 8 7.57 -30.26 5.90
C LEU A 8 7.27 -29.33 4.71
N VAL A 9 6.66 -29.84 3.64
CA VAL A 9 6.28 -29.01 2.48
C VAL A 9 5.14 -28.05 2.83
N ALA A 10 4.17 -28.46 3.66
CA ALA A 10 3.10 -27.58 4.12
C ALA A 10 3.59 -26.40 4.99
N LEU A 11 4.68 -26.59 5.75
CA LEU A 11 5.31 -25.54 6.57
C LEU A 11 6.12 -24.53 5.74
N VAL A 12 6.62 -24.93 4.56
CA VAL A 12 7.33 -24.01 3.65
C VAL A 12 6.36 -23.05 2.96
N PHE A 13 5.13 -23.48 2.66
CA PHE A 13 4.07 -22.60 2.09
C PHE A 13 3.39 -21.70 3.13
N ALA A 14 3.55 -21.97 4.43
CA ALA A 14 3.00 -21.13 5.50
C ALA A 14 3.95 -20.00 5.94
N ALA A 15 5.22 -20.04 5.52
CA ALA A 15 6.28 -19.15 6.00
C ALA A 15 6.60 -17.96 5.08
N LEU A 16 5.88 -17.80 3.96
CA LEU A 16 6.09 -16.74 2.99
C LEU A 16 4.77 -15.99 2.74
N GLY A 17 4.62 -14.81 3.36
CA GLY A 17 3.66 -13.78 2.91
C GLY A 17 2.38 -13.68 3.73
N CYS A 18 2.37 -12.68 4.61
CA CYS A 18 1.24 -11.85 5.03
C CYS A 18 -0.16 -12.49 4.97
N LYS A 19 -0.57 -13.14 6.06
CA LYS A 19 -1.91 -13.76 6.19
C LYS A 19 -2.95 -12.87 6.89
N THR A 20 -2.56 -11.73 7.46
CA THR A 20 -3.46 -10.80 8.15
C THR A 20 -2.94 -9.36 8.05
N ASP A 21 -3.83 -8.37 8.18
CA ASP A 21 -3.48 -6.94 8.18
C ASP A 21 -2.41 -6.63 9.23
N SER A 22 -2.44 -7.28 10.40
CA SER A 22 -1.41 -7.14 11.44
C SER A 22 0.02 -7.44 10.95
N ASN A 23 0.21 -8.37 10.01
CA ASN A 23 1.53 -8.61 9.41
C ASN A 23 1.92 -7.56 8.36
N CYS A 24 0.94 -6.85 7.78
CA CYS A 24 1.17 -5.80 6.80
C CYS A 24 1.40 -4.44 7.46
N GLU A 25 0.72 -4.15 8.57
CA GLU A 25 0.81 -2.90 9.34
C GLU A 25 2.23 -2.66 9.88
N ASP A 26 2.90 -3.70 10.39
CA ASP A 26 4.23 -3.59 11.00
C ASP A 26 5.38 -3.53 9.98
N ASN A 27 5.11 -3.57 8.67
CA ASN A 27 6.14 -3.52 7.64
C ASN A 27 6.44 -2.06 7.22
N CYS A 28 7.71 -1.74 6.95
CA CYS A 28 8.15 -0.46 6.37
C CYS A 28 7.32 -0.02 5.13
N MET A 29 6.78 -0.98 4.38
CA MET A 29 5.95 -0.70 3.20
C MET A 29 4.56 -0.14 3.54
N CYS A 30 4.03 -0.38 4.73
CA CYS A 30 2.78 0.23 5.19
C CYS A 30 2.93 1.76 5.28
N HIS A 31 3.87 2.25 6.09
CA HIS A 31 4.08 3.70 6.24
C HIS A 31 4.66 4.36 4.99
N LEU A 32 5.45 3.65 4.17
CA LEU A 32 6.03 4.26 2.97
C LEU A 32 5.01 4.34 1.82
N LYS A 33 4.29 3.24 1.54
CA LYS A 33 3.47 3.08 0.33
C LYS A 33 1.98 2.84 0.59
N GLY A 34 1.55 2.76 1.84
CA GLY A 34 0.18 2.40 2.21
C GLY A 34 -0.14 0.92 2.03
N TRP A 35 0.86 0.04 2.09
CA TRP A 35 0.66 -1.41 1.91
C TRP A 35 0.35 -2.08 3.26
N CYS A 36 -0.70 -1.62 3.92
CA CYS A 36 -1.07 -2.08 5.26
C CYS A 36 -2.17 -3.16 5.26
N GLY A 37 -2.80 -3.43 4.11
CA GLY A 37 -3.89 -4.39 3.99
C GLY A 37 -3.46 -5.70 3.36
N ALA A 38 -3.90 -6.83 3.90
CA ALA A 38 -3.72 -8.14 3.29
C ALA A 38 -4.79 -8.38 2.22
N ASN A 39 -4.35 -8.65 0.98
CA ASN A 39 -5.22 -9.04 -0.12
C ASN A 39 -4.58 -10.21 -0.91
N TRP A 40 -5.23 -11.37 -0.89
CA TRP A 40 -4.77 -12.60 -1.58
C TRP A 40 -3.28 -12.94 -1.35
N GLY A 41 -2.81 -12.83 -0.11
CA GLY A 41 -1.42 -13.14 0.27
C GLY A 41 -0.40 -12.05 -0.06
N ARG A 42 -0.86 -10.84 -0.43
CA ARG A 42 -0.02 -9.66 -0.67
C ARG A 42 -0.41 -8.53 0.28
N CYS A 43 0.55 -7.66 0.60
CA CYS A 43 0.24 -6.39 1.25
C CYS A 43 0.02 -5.29 0.21
N GLU A 44 -1.14 -4.66 0.24
CA GLU A 44 -1.54 -3.58 -0.65
C GLU A 44 -2.57 -2.65 0.04
N PRO A 45 -2.77 -1.42 -0.44
CA PRO A 45 -3.82 -0.55 0.07
C PRO A 45 -5.19 -1.10 -0.33
N THR A 46 -5.92 -1.65 0.64
CA THR A 46 -7.30 -2.12 0.48
C THR A 46 -8.33 -1.06 0.86
N LYS A 47 -7.92 0.01 1.56
CA LYS A 47 -8.74 1.15 1.98
C LYS A 47 -7.92 2.45 1.95
N ASN A 48 -8.61 3.59 1.84
CA ASN A 48 -7.95 4.90 1.68
C ASN A 48 -7.04 5.25 2.86
N GLU A 49 -7.42 4.84 4.07
CA GLU A 49 -6.69 5.12 5.30
C GLU A 49 -5.25 4.59 5.25
N HIS A 50 -5.02 3.48 4.53
CA HIS A 50 -3.66 2.97 4.31
C HIS A 50 -2.82 3.96 3.50
N CYS A 51 -3.40 4.56 2.47
CA CYS A 51 -2.73 5.55 1.65
C CYS A 51 -2.58 6.88 2.37
N GLU A 52 -3.61 7.35 3.08
CA GLU A 52 -3.62 8.63 3.80
C GLU A 52 -2.53 8.71 4.87
N GLN A 53 -2.25 7.60 5.55
CA GLN A 53 -1.19 7.53 6.57
C GLN A 53 0.21 7.34 5.99
N SER A 54 0.34 7.24 4.66
CA SER A 54 1.60 6.92 4.02
C SER A 54 2.39 8.15 3.54
N GLU A 55 3.70 7.99 3.45
CA GLU A 55 4.60 9.00 2.91
C GLU A 55 4.30 9.34 1.44
N VAL A 56 3.81 8.38 0.63
CA VAL A 56 3.39 8.69 -0.74
C VAL A 56 2.19 9.62 -0.81
N CYS A 57 1.27 9.60 0.16
CA CYS A 57 0.22 10.61 0.25
C CYS A 57 0.82 11.99 0.61
N ARG A 58 1.62 12.06 1.68
CA ARG A 58 2.24 13.31 2.15
C ARG A 58 3.13 13.97 1.09
N ILE A 59 3.94 13.19 0.40
CA ILE A 59 4.94 13.69 -0.54
C ILE A 59 4.30 13.92 -1.92
N LEU A 60 3.55 12.95 -2.44
CA LEU A 60 3.10 12.92 -3.83
C LEU A 60 1.60 13.17 -4.02
N GLY A 61 0.81 13.28 -2.95
CA GLY A 61 -0.65 13.46 -3.00
C GLY A 61 -1.42 12.18 -3.35
N LEU A 62 -0.78 11.02 -3.26
CA LEU A 62 -1.38 9.72 -3.59
C LEU A 62 -2.10 9.14 -2.37
N CYS A 63 -3.29 9.67 -2.07
CA CYS A 63 -4.00 9.38 -0.81
C CYS A 63 -5.22 8.45 -0.97
N LYS A 64 -5.58 8.04 -2.19
CA LYS A 64 -6.73 7.16 -2.45
C LYS A 64 -6.27 5.75 -2.79
N ALA A 65 -6.87 4.73 -2.18
CA ALA A 65 -6.66 3.35 -2.55
C ALA A 65 -7.47 2.99 -3.80
N GLU A 66 -6.80 2.50 -4.83
CA GLU A 66 -7.44 2.05 -6.06
C GLU A 66 -6.63 0.92 -6.70
N LYS A 67 -7.29 -0.23 -6.97
CA LYS A 67 -6.68 -1.40 -7.65
C LYS A 67 -5.35 -1.84 -7.03
N GLY A 68 -5.28 -1.87 -5.70
CA GLY A 68 -4.09 -2.27 -4.94
C GLY A 68 -2.94 -1.25 -4.98
N LYS A 69 -3.22 0.02 -5.31
CA LYS A 69 -2.23 1.10 -5.33
C LYS A 69 -2.79 2.37 -4.69
N CYS A 70 -1.89 3.22 -4.22
CA CYS A 70 -2.24 4.58 -3.83
C CYS A 70 -2.16 5.50 -5.05
N VAL A 71 -3.24 6.26 -5.28
CA VAL A 71 -3.42 7.18 -6.41
C VAL A 71 -3.90 8.54 -5.90
N ALA A 72 -3.74 9.59 -6.71
CA ALA A 72 -4.37 10.89 -6.45
C ALA A 72 -5.87 10.79 -6.75
N GLY A 73 -6.72 11.08 -5.76
CA GLY A 73 -8.17 11.06 -5.89
C GLY A 73 -8.79 12.43 -6.14
N THR A 74 -8.18 13.51 -5.63
CA THR A 74 -8.70 14.87 -5.72
C THR A 74 -7.59 15.91 -5.82
N ASP A 75 -7.94 17.10 -6.33
CA ASP A 75 -7.04 18.25 -6.35
C ASP A 75 -6.64 18.69 -4.94
N GLU A 76 -7.53 18.56 -3.95
CA GLU A 76 -7.24 18.85 -2.55
C GLU A 76 -6.08 18.00 -2.02
N GLN A 77 -6.07 16.69 -2.32
CA GLN A 77 -4.98 15.80 -1.95
C GLN A 77 -3.66 16.21 -2.62
N CYS A 78 -3.71 16.60 -3.89
CA CYS A 78 -2.54 17.11 -4.60
C CYS A 78 -2.04 18.42 -4.01
N ARG A 79 -2.94 19.37 -3.73
CA ARG A 79 -2.62 20.66 -3.10
C ARG A 79 -1.99 20.53 -1.72
N ALA A 80 -2.40 19.53 -0.95
CA ALA A 80 -1.82 19.23 0.36
C ALA A 80 -0.40 18.63 0.28
N SER A 81 0.01 18.10 -0.88
CA SER A 81 1.28 17.39 -1.03
C SER A 81 2.50 18.32 -1.03
N SER A 82 3.66 17.79 -0.62
CA SER A 82 4.94 18.47 -0.79
C SER A 82 5.29 18.68 -2.27
N ASN A 83 4.87 17.77 -3.16
CA ASN A 83 5.12 17.86 -4.59
C ASN A 83 4.42 19.05 -5.26
N CYS A 84 3.21 19.40 -4.84
CA CYS A 84 2.55 20.63 -5.30
C CYS A 84 3.35 21.87 -4.89
N ARG A 85 3.81 21.95 -3.64
CA ARG A 85 4.61 23.08 -3.14
C ARG A 85 5.96 23.22 -3.84
N ALA A 86 6.62 22.10 -4.13
CA ALA A 86 7.95 22.09 -4.74
C ALA A 86 7.91 22.27 -6.27
N ASN A 87 6.92 21.68 -6.94
CA ASN A 87 6.93 21.50 -8.40
C ASN A 87 5.67 22.02 -9.11
N GLY A 88 4.69 22.57 -8.39
CA GLY A 88 3.42 23.05 -8.97
C GLY A 88 2.42 21.95 -9.35
N ALA A 89 2.71 20.69 -9.01
CA ALA A 89 1.87 19.54 -9.33
C ALA A 89 0.63 19.44 -8.42
N CYS A 90 -0.34 20.34 -8.62
CA CYS A 90 -1.43 20.59 -7.69
C CYS A 90 -2.80 20.06 -8.16
N ARG A 91 -2.87 19.37 -9.31
CA ARG A 91 -4.14 18.82 -9.84
C ARG A 91 -4.09 17.30 -9.97
N ALA A 92 -5.18 16.63 -9.61
CA ALA A 92 -5.33 15.20 -9.78
C ALA A 92 -5.73 14.88 -11.23
N VAL A 93 -4.84 14.21 -11.95
CA VAL A 93 -5.03 13.81 -13.35
C VAL A 93 -4.55 12.37 -13.52
N ASP A 94 -5.47 11.48 -13.92
CA ASP A 94 -5.21 10.05 -14.14
C ASP A 94 -4.56 9.35 -12.93
N GLY A 95 -5.02 9.66 -11.72
CA GLY A 95 -4.48 9.08 -10.49
C GLY A 95 -3.10 9.61 -10.08
N ARG A 96 -2.63 10.71 -10.67
CA ARG A 96 -1.35 11.36 -10.35
C ARG A 96 -1.55 12.84 -10.13
N CYS A 97 -0.67 13.46 -9.34
CA CYS A 97 -0.62 14.91 -9.24
C CYS A 97 0.25 15.49 -10.37
N LYS A 98 -0.32 16.44 -11.12
CA LYS A 98 0.30 17.15 -12.24
C LYS A 98 0.09 18.65 -12.12
#